data_AF-A0A0D3VD07-F1
#
_entry.id   AF-A0A0D3VD07-F1
#
_cell.length_a   1.000
_cell.length_b   1.000
_cell.length_c   1.000
_cell.angle_alpha   90.00
_cell.angle_beta   90.00
_cell.angle_gamma   90.00
#
_symmetry.space_group_name_H-M   'P 1'
#
loop_
_entity.id
_entity.type
_entity.pdbx_description
1 polymer ?
#
loop_
_entity_poly.entity_id
_entity_poly.type
_entity_poly.pdbx_seq_one_letter_code
_entity_poly.pdbx_strand_id
1 'polypeptide(L)'
;MYCHVCGAKSTPGKAVCSGCGTKLFTLEKQKAIQKMAQAETATSLQLSESDLLKSKGGTVSANPKAPRTGRVFVWLIPILLLSVVGLALISYYKYEVEINRQVEALHQKAEAEAIAGHYGSAIELLDAAAVKRPGYQALVQDRSIAAEAEELQERLAEAVGGLKTQKLQASEATMKEIAKTLRKRQEPIFAVVKKKLATSQVKLAVMKVKSELDKLNTVSALAEKLDTVEKLEGQEAKAVKKQIINKLVGVSYAAAEKMLKNKDFAGALQAVDKGLSYAANSVKLSTYKKRIQGEKQAFEKAEEERIQLAEQQAAQEDLNNRTAAVDVTDIKVILDDYGDLQISGTVNNTATRPIYSINLNLAIYDAAGSYLGETYASVFPYRLEFGEFGEFTTAYYGVYEHAQVSVVNVTWYLE
;
A
#
# COMPACT_ATOMS: atom_id res chain seq x y z
N MET A 1 -41.91 29.83 -8.13
CA MET A 1 -43.21 29.16 -7.96
C MET A 1 -43.04 27.70 -8.34
N TYR A 2 -43.66 26.74 -7.65
CA TYR A 2 -43.56 25.32 -8.02
C TYR A 2 -44.78 24.90 -8.86
N CYS A 3 -44.59 24.01 -9.83
CA CYS A 3 -45.70 23.48 -10.63
C CYS A 3 -46.60 22.60 -9.76
N HIS A 4 -47.92 22.83 -9.80
CA HIS A 4 -48.92 22.04 -9.06
C HIS A 4 -49.10 20.61 -9.57
N VAL A 5 -48.56 20.28 -10.75
CA VAL A 5 -48.67 18.95 -11.37
C VAL A 5 -47.39 18.14 -11.23
N CYS A 6 -46.22 18.76 -11.46
CA CYS A 6 -44.95 18.02 -11.48
C CYS A 6 -43.92 18.47 -10.44
N GLY A 7 -44.24 19.46 -9.60
CA GLY A 7 -43.34 19.94 -8.54
C GLY A 7 -42.10 20.70 -9.00
N ALA A 8 -41.89 20.89 -10.32
CA ALA A 8 -40.71 21.58 -10.83
C ALA A 8 -40.70 23.08 -10.46
N LYS A 9 -39.52 23.61 -10.10
CA LYS A 9 -39.30 25.03 -9.77
C LYS A 9 -39.39 25.88 -11.04
N SER A 10 -40.41 26.71 -11.13
CA SER A 10 -40.62 27.65 -12.24
C SER A 10 -40.20 29.07 -11.89
N THR A 11 -39.54 29.72 -12.86
CA THR A 11 -39.17 31.14 -12.83
C THR A 11 -40.42 32.03 -12.85
N PRO A 12 -40.48 33.11 -12.02
CA PRO A 12 -41.62 34.03 -11.99
C PRO A 12 -41.88 34.63 -13.39
N GLY A 13 -43.14 34.68 -13.84
CA GLY A 13 -43.55 35.33 -15.09
C GLY A 13 -43.76 34.41 -16.31
N LYS A 14 -43.49 33.10 -16.22
CA LYS A 14 -43.78 32.17 -17.33
C LYS A 14 -45.17 31.54 -17.21
N ALA A 15 -45.95 31.60 -18.29
CA ALA A 15 -47.31 31.06 -18.36
C ALA A 15 -47.39 29.53 -18.44
N VAL A 16 -46.26 28.85 -18.69
CA VAL A 16 -46.18 27.40 -18.91
C VAL A 16 -44.99 26.83 -18.14
N CYS A 17 -45.17 25.66 -17.54
CA CYS A 17 -44.11 24.96 -16.82
C CYS A 17 -43.07 24.39 -17.79
N SER A 18 -41.80 24.71 -17.58
CA SER A 18 -40.67 24.24 -18.38
C SER A 18 -40.46 22.72 -18.33
N GLY A 19 -40.94 22.05 -17.27
CA GLY A 19 -40.73 20.62 -17.05
C GLY A 19 -41.81 19.71 -17.64
N CYS A 20 -43.08 20.15 -17.64
CA CYS A 20 -44.20 19.31 -18.07
C CYS A 20 -45.13 19.96 -19.10
N GLY A 21 -44.90 21.21 -19.50
CA GLY A 21 -45.73 21.91 -20.48
C GLY A 21 -47.11 22.36 -19.98
N THR A 22 -47.44 22.12 -18.71
CA THR A 22 -48.74 22.53 -18.14
C THR A 22 -48.80 24.04 -17.92
N LYS A 23 -49.93 24.67 -18.31
CA LYS A 23 -50.19 26.09 -18.07
C LYS A 23 -50.24 26.38 -16.56
N LEU A 24 -49.45 27.35 -16.10
CA LEU A 24 -49.43 27.79 -14.72
C LEU A 24 -50.52 28.86 -14.53
N PHE A 25 -51.35 28.71 -13.49
CA PHE A 25 -52.40 29.69 -13.19
C PHE A 25 -51.76 31.04 -12.86
N THR A 26 -52.18 32.09 -13.56
CA THR A 26 -51.79 33.47 -13.24
C THR A 26 -52.36 33.87 -11.88
N LEU A 27 -51.62 34.72 -11.16
CA LEU A 27 -51.97 35.20 -9.82
C LEU A 27 -53.38 35.80 -9.73
N GLU A 28 -53.92 36.33 -10.84
CA GLU A 28 -55.30 36.83 -10.90
C GLU A 28 -56.37 35.73 -10.84
N LYS A 29 -56.13 34.58 -11.48
CA LYS A 29 -57.06 33.44 -11.43
C LYS A 29 -57.05 32.75 -10.06
N GLN A 30 -55.90 32.76 -9.36
CA GLN A 30 -55.82 32.27 -7.98
C GLN A 30 -56.60 33.15 -7.00
N LYS A 31 -56.57 34.48 -7.15
CA LYS A 31 -57.39 35.40 -6.35
C LYS A 31 -58.89 35.24 -6.61
N ALA A 32 -59.30 34.90 -7.83
CA ALA A 32 -60.71 34.63 -8.15
C ALA A 32 -61.23 33.33 -7.50
N ILE A 33 -60.43 32.26 -7.50
CA ILE A 33 -60.78 30.99 -6.85
C ILE A 33 -60.84 31.15 -5.32
N GLN A 34 -59.96 31.98 -4.74
CA GLN A 34 -59.96 32.26 -3.30
C GLN A 34 -61.15 33.12 -2.86
N LYS A 35 -61.69 34.00 -3.73
CA LYS A 35 -62.92 34.76 -3.46
C LYS A 35 -64.19 33.92 -3.58
N MET A 36 -64.21 32.89 -4.44
CA MET A 36 -65.35 31.96 -4.53
C MET A 36 -65.40 31.00 -3.32
N ALA A 37 -64.24 30.59 -2.80
CA ALA A 37 -64.16 29.74 -1.60
C ALA A 37 -64.55 30.45 -0.28
N GLN A 38 -64.56 31.80 -0.26
CA GLN A 38 -64.98 32.59 0.90
C GLN A 38 -66.47 33.02 0.86
N ALA A 39 -67.17 32.80 -0.25
CA ALA A 39 -68.59 33.12 -0.38
C ALA A 39 -69.53 31.97 0.09
N GLU A 40 -69.02 30.75 0.29
CA GLU A 40 -69.83 29.59 0.71
C GLU A 40 -69.86 29.36 2.24
N THR A 41 -69.22 30.21 3.05
CA THR A 41 -69.16 30.05 4.52
C THR A 41 -69.90 31.12 5.33
N ALA A 42 -70.78 31.90 4.72
CA ALA A 42 -71.60 32.88 5.45
C ALA A 42 -73.02 33.03 4.90
N THR A 43 -73.83 31.98 4.92
CA THR A 43 -75.30 32.15 4.87
C THR A 43 -76.01 31.01 5.61
N SER A 44 -75.94 31.05 6.93
CA SER A 44 -76.96 30.42 7.77
C SER A 44 -77.14 31.28 9.01
N LEU A 45 -78.14 32.17 9.01
CA LEU A 45 -79.03 32.48 10.13
C LEU A 45 -79.86 33.74 9.87
N GLN A 46 -81.16 33.56 10.08
CA GLN A 46 -82.19 34.55 10.42
C GLN A 46 -82.74 35.46 9.32
N LEU A 47 -84.04 35.29 9.06
CA LEU A 47 -85.00 36.38 9.10
C LEU A 47 -86.42 35.82 9.35
N SER A 48 -86.88 36.01 10.58
CA SER A 48 -88.27 36.39 10.83
C SER A 48 -88.45 37.85 10.41
N GLU A 49 -89.61 38.23 9.91
CA GLU A 49 -90.46 39.32 10.42
C GLU A 49 -91.42 39.85 9.34
N SER A 50 -92.49 40.44 9.85
CA SER A 50 -93.82 40.66 9.32
C SER A 50 -94.03 42.04 8.69
N ASP A 51 -95.13 42.10 7.92
CA ASP A 51 -96.10 43.20 7.81
C ASP A 51 -95.96 44.39 6.83
N LEU A 52 -96.95 44.41 5.91
CA LEU A 52 -97.95 45.47 5.61
C LEU A 52 -97.84 46.41 4.36
N LEU A 53 -98.90 46.28 3.54
CA LEU A 53 -99.66 47.28 2.71
C LEU A 53 -99.11 47.65 1.31
N LYS A 54 -99.89 47.76 0.20
CA LYS A 54 -101.35 47.81 -0.04
C LYS A 54 -101.71 47.70 -1.55
N SER A 55 -102.94 47.20 -1.84
CA SER A 55 -103.92 47.63 -2.89
C SER A 55 -103.67 47.24 -4.37
N LYS A 56 -104.60 46.75 -5.21
CA LYS A 56 -106.09 46.63 -5.34
C LYS A 56 -106.33 45.60 -6.48
N GLY A 57 -107.41 44.83 -6.69
CA GLY A 57 -108.74 44.65 -6.11
C GLY A 57 -109.54 43.66 -7.00
N GLY A 58 -110.71 43.17 -6.55
CA GLY A 58 -111.69 42.44 -7.39
C GLY A 58 -112.26 41.15 -6.79
N THR A 59 -113.48 41.25 -6.25
CA THR A 59 -114.39 40.22 -5.68
C THR A 59 -114.84 39.16 -6.70
N VAL A 60 -115.28 37.92 -6.38
CA VAL A 60 -116.54 37.52 -5.69
C VAL A 60 -116.52 36.00 -5.33
N SER A 61 -116.88 35.69 -4.08
CA SER A 61 -117.72 34.58 -3.53
C SER A 61 -117.72 33.14 -4.11
N ALA A 62 -117.40 32.12 -3.29
CA ALA A 62 -118.39 31.24 -2.63
C ALA A 62 -117.73 30.03 -1.91
N ASN A 63 -118.43 29.54 -0.89
CA ASN A 63 -118.01 28.71 0.27
C ASN A 63 -117.89 27.18 -0.03
N PRO A 64 -117.77 26.27 0.97
CA PRO A 64 -116.55 25.57 1.40
C PRO A 64 -116.59 24.03 1.18
N LYS A 65 -115.45 23.34 1.37
CA LYS A 65 -115.34 22.05 2.11
C LYS A 65 -113.91 21.47 2.08
N ALA A 66 -113.44 21.10 3.27
CA ALA A 66 -112.21 20.35 3.54
C ALA A 66 -112.35 18.85 3.15
N PRO A 67 -111.41 17.97 3.55
CA PRO A 67 -110.06 17.80 3.03
C PRO A 67 -109.89 16.39 2.40
N ARG A 68 -108.94 16.22 1.48
CA ARG A 68 -108.48 14.89 1.08
C ARG A 68 -106.96 14.81 1.11
N THR A 69 -106.50 14.22 2.20
CA THR A 69 -105.21 13.57 2.41
C THR A 69 -104.87 12.61 1.27
N GLY A 70 -103.58 12.54 0.92
CA GLY A 70 -103.03 11.48 0.06
C GLY A 70 -102.24 11.93 -1.17
N ARG A 71 -101.23 12.80 -1.02
CA ARG A 71 -100.22 13.02 -2.09
C ARG A 71 -98.84 13.54 -1.66
N VAL A 72 -98.54 13.56 -0.35
CA VAL A 72 -97.20 13.95 0.17
C VAL A 72 -96.25 12.74 0.28
N PHE A 73 -96.80 11.51 0.30
CA PHE A 73 -96.03 10.27 0.47
C PHE A 73 -95.24 9.86 -0.79
N VAL A 74 -95.61 10.34 -1.97
CA VAL A 74 -94.95 9.98 -3.24
C VAL A 74 -93.63 10.75 -3.47
N TRP A 75 -93.46 11.93 -2.85
CA TRP A 75 -92.22 12.73 -2.92
C TRP A 75 -91.20 12.40 -1.82
N LEU A 76 -91.62 11.76 -0.72
CA LEU A 76 -90.72 11.35 0.37
C LEU A 76 -89.87 10.12 0.03
N ILE A 77 -90.41 9.21 -0.79
CA ILE A 77 -89.71 7.99 -1.24
C ILE A 77 -88.39 8.30 -1.98
N PRO A 78 -88.34 9.18 -3.00
CA PRO A 78 -87.08 9.50 -3.69
C PRO A 78 -86.06 10.23 -2.79
N ILE A 79 -86.51 11.06 -1.83
CA ILE A 79 -85.62 11.76 -0.89
C ILE A 79 -84.98 10.79 0.11
N LEU A 80 -85.77 9.83 0.61
CA LEU A 80 -85.27 8.80 1.52
C LEU A 80 -84.31 7.84 0.82
N LEU A 81 -84.60 7.43 -0.42
CA LEU A 81 -83.68 6.66 -1.26
C LEU A 81 -82.37 7.42 -1.53
N LEU A 82 -82.45 8.71 -1.86
CA LEU A 82 -81.28 9.56 -2.05
C LEU A 82 -80.44 9.66 -0.76
N SER A 83 -81.09 9.79 0.39
CA SER A 83 -80.41 9.85 1.70
C SER A 83 -79.70 8.54 2.03
N VAL A 84 -80.34 7.39 1.80
CA VAL A 84 -79.73 6.05 2.02
C VAL A 84 -78.54 5.84 1.08
N VAL A 85 -78.68 6.17 -0.21
CA VAL A 85 -77.57 6.10 -1.18
C VAL A 85 -76.45 7.06 -0.79
N GLY A 86 -76.78 8.28 -0.37
CA GLY A 86 -75.80 9.27 0.10
C GLY A 86 -75.03 8.80 1.33
N LEU A 87 -75.71 8.24 2.33
CA LEU A 87 -75.09 7.64 3.51
C LEU A 87 -74.20 6.45 3.15
N ALA A 88 -74.64 5.58 2.24
CA ALA A 88 -73.85 4.45 1.76
C ALA A 88 -72.57 4.91 1.05
N LEU A 89 -72.66 5.94 0.19
CA LEU A 89 -71.51 6.52 -0.51
C LEU A 89 -70.53 7.20 0.45
N ILE A 90 -71.03 7.95 1.45
CA ILE A 90 -70.18 8.58 2.47
C ILE A 90 -69.46 7.51 3.32
N SER A 91 -70.18 6.46 3.72
CA SER A 91 -69.60 5.35 4.48
C SER A 91 -68.52 4.63 3.68
N TYR A 92 -68.80 4.31 2.41
CA TYR A 92 -67.85 3.70 1.49
C TYR A 92 -66.61 4.58 1.26
N TYR A 93 -66.81 5.89 1.05
CA TYR A 93 -65.71 6.84 0.91
C TYR A 93 -64.82 6.90 2.15
N LYS A 94 -65.41 6.96 3.36
CA LYS A 94 -64.63 6.95 4.61
C LYS A 94 -63.85 5.65 4.78
N TYR A 95 -64.44 4.52 4.42
CA TYR A 95 -63.77 3.22 4.44
C TYR A 95 -62.57 3.18 3.48
N GLU A 96 -62.74 3.63 2.24
CA GLU A 96 -61.66 3.71 1.24
C GLU A 96 -60.53 4.66 1.69
N VAL A 97 -60.86 5.81 2.28
CA VAL A 97 -59.86 6.75 2.81
C VAL A 97 -59.06 6.12 3.95
N GLU A 98 -59.72 5.40 4.85
CA GLU A 98 -59.04 4.74 5.97
C GLU A 98 -58.13 3.60 5.50
N ILE A 99 -58.60 2.76 4.56
CA ILE A 99 -57.77 1.72 3.94
C ILE A 99 -56.55 2.33 3.25
N ASN A 100 -56.72 3.42 2.50
CA ASN A 100 -55.60 4.10 1.84
C ASN A 100 -54.59 4.66 2.84
N ARG A 101 -55.06 5.24 3.95
CA ARG A 101 -54.17 5.73 5.01
C ARG A 101 -53.37 4.60 5.65
N GLN A 102 -54.00 3.45 5.90
CA GLN A 102 -53.33 2.28 6.47
C GLN A 102 -52.30 1.68 5.51
N VAL A 103 -52.65 1.55 4.23
CA VAL A 103 -51.75 1.05 3.18
C VAL A 103 -50.56 1.99 3.02
N GLU A 104 -50.78 3.31 2.96
CA GLU A 104 -49.71 4.31 2.87
C GLU A 104 -48.78 4.25 4.10
N ALA A 105 -49.34 4.13 5.30
CA ALA A 105 -48.54 4.03 6.52
C ALA A 105 -47.69 2.74 6.56
N LEU A 106 -48.22 1.61 6.07
CA LEU A 106 -47.47 0.37 5.94
C LEU A 106 -46.37 0.49 4.87
N HIS A 107 -46.68 1.12 3.74
CA HIS A 107 -45.75 1.33 2.64
C HIS A 107 -44.57 2.21 3.05
N GLN A 108 -44.82 3.34 3.72
CA GLN A 108 -43.75 4.22 4.23
C GLN A 108 -42.87 3.53 5.28
N LYS A 109 -43.46 2.71 6.15
CA LYS A 109 -42.68 1.91 7.10
C LYS A 109 -41.83 0.87 6.39
N ALA A 110 -42.38 0.19 5.38
CA ALA A 110 -41.62 -0.77 4.59
C ALA A 110 -40.45 -0.11 3.86
N GLU A 111 -40.65 1.08 3.29
CA GLU A 111 -39.58 1.85 2.65
C GLU A 111 -38.46 2.19 3.64
N ALA A 112 -38.81 2.64 4.85
CA ALA A 112 -37.84 2.94 5.90
C ALA A 112 -37.02 1.69 6.31
N GLU A 113 -37.69 0.56 6.53
CA GLU A 113 -37.04 -0.71 6.86
C GLU A 113 -36.15 -1.21 5.71
N ALA A 114 -36.62 -1.09 4.47
CA ALA A 114 -35.89 -1.49 3.28
C ALA A 114 -34.61 -0.65 3.07
N ILE A 115 -34.70 0.68 3.22
CA ILE A 115 -33.54 1.57 3.14
C ILE A 115 -32.55 1.30 4.28
N ALA A 116 -33.03 0.92 5.47
CA ALA A 116 -32.19 0.50 6.59
C ALA A 116 -31.52 -0.87 6.37
N GLY A 117 -31.96 -1.66 5.40
CA GLY A 117 -31.43 -2.98 5.07
C GLY A 117 -32.13 -4.15 5.79
N HIS A 118 -33.28 -3.90 6.42
CA HIS A 118 -34.15 -4.90 7.02
C HIS A 118 -35.18 -5.40 5.99
N TYR A 119 -34.69 -6.05 4.94
CA TYR A 119 -35.50 -6.42 3.77
C TYR A 119 -36.65 -7.37 4.10
N GLY A 120 -36.44 -8.38 4.97
CA GLY A 120 -37.51 -9.28 5.41
C GLY A 120 -38.68 -8.54 6.08
N SER A 121 -38.38 -7.62 7.01
CA SER A 121 -39.41 -6.79 7.66
C SER A 121 -40.15 -5.89 6.65
N ALA A 122 -39.43 -5.35 5.65
CA ALA A 122 -40.05 -4.55 4.60
C ALA A 122 -41.00 -5.38 3.73
N ILE A 123 -40.62 -6.62 3.39
CA ILE A 123 -41.46 -7.55 2.61
C ILE A 123 -42.72 -7.91 3.40
N GLU A 124 -42.62 -8.21 4.70
CA GLU A 124 -43.77 -8.48 5.57
C GLU A 124 -44.76 -7.29 5.62
N LEU A 125 -44.24 -6.06 5.71
CA LEU A 125 -45.05 -4.84 5.71
C LEU A 125 -45.74 -4.59 4.35
N LEU A 126 -45.04 -4.85 3.24
CA LEU A 126 -45.60 -4.76 1.89
C LEU A 126 -46.66 -5.83 1.64
N ASP A 127 -46.46 -7.04 2.14
CA ASP A 127 -47.45 -8.12 2.09
C ASP A 127 -48.70 -7.76 2.90
N ALA A 128 -48.54 -7.20 4.10
CA ALA A 128 -49.66 -6.69 4.90
C ALA A 128 -50.44 -5.57 4.18
N ALA A 129 -49.75 -4.68 3.46
CA ALA A 129 -50.38 -3.64 2.65
C ALA A 129 -51.10 -4.22 1.42
N ALA A 130 -50.51 -5.22 0.76
CA ALA A 130 -51.09 -5.89 -0.40
C ALA A 130 -52.35 -6.70 -0.07
N VAL A 131 -52.44 -7.27 1.15
CA VAL A 131 -53.67 -7.91 1.65
C VAL A 131 -54.81 -6.89 1.80
N LYS A 132 -54.52 -5.67 2.24
CA LYS A 132 -55.52 -4.60 2.38
C LYS A 132 -55.95 -4.02 1.03
N ARG A 133 -55.06 -3.97 0.05
CA ARG A 133 -55.38 -3.50 -1.31
C ARG A 133 -54.79 -4.43 -2.39
N PRO A 134 -55.48 -5.54 -2.69
CA PRO A 134 -55.04 -6.48 -3.70
C PRO A 134 -54.89 -5.81 -5.08
N GLY A 135 -53.83 -6.16 -5.81
CA GLY A 135 -53.62 -5.70 -7.18
C GLY A 135 -53.04 -4.29 -7.33
N TYR A 136 -52.67 -3.60 -6.24
CA TYR A 136 -51.96 -2.33 -6.33
C TYR A 136 -50.53 -2.53 -6.82
N GLN A 137 -50.27 -2.12 -8.07
CA GLN A 137 -49.03 -2.43 -8.79
C GLN A 137 -47.75 -1.90 -8.11
N ALA A 138 -47.83 -0.74 -7.45
CA ALA A 138 -46.67 -0.17 -6.77
C ALA A 138 -46.14 -1.08 -5.64
N LEU A 139 -47.05 -1.64 -4.82
CA LEU A 139 -46.66 -2.56 -3.74
C LEU A 139 -46.04 -3.85 -4.28
N VAL A 140 -46.55 -4.36 -5.39
CA VAL A 140 -46.01 -5.56 -6.04
C VAL A 140 -44.58 -5.31 -6.55
N GLN A 141 -44.35 -4.15 -7.16
CA GLN A 141 -43.03 -3.74 -7.64
C GLN A 141 -42.05 -3.55 -6.48
N ASP A 142 -42.43 -2.79 -5.45
CA ASP A 142 -41.56 -2.52 -4.31
C ASP A 142 -41.23 -3.79 -3.53
N ARG A 143 -42.20 -4.71 -3.39
CA ARG A 143 -41.97 -6.03 -2.79
C ARG A 143 -40.98 -6.84 -3.61
N SER A 144 -41.11 -6.83 -4.95
CA SER A 144 -40.17 -7.53 -5.83
C SER A 144 -38.75 -6.96 -5.72
N ILE A 145 -38.61 -5.64 -5.63
CA ILE A 145 -37.31 -4.98 -5.46
C ILE A 145 -36.71 -5.30 -4.10
N ALA A 146 -37.52 -5.29 -3.03
CA ALA A 146 -37.09 -5.65 -1.67
C ALA A 146 -36.64 -7.11 -1.59
N ALA A 147 -37.39 -8.04 -2.20
CA ALA A 147 -37.02 -9.45 -2.26
C ALA A 147 -35.71 -9.69 -3.01
N GLU A 148 -35.46 -8.95 -4.10
CA GLU A 148 -34.17 -9.04 -4.80
C GLU A 148 -33.02 -8.47 -3.96
N ALA A 149 -33.25 -7.37 -3.23
CA ALA A 149 -32.26 -6.83 -2.31
C ALA A 149 -31.94 -7.81 -1.16
N GLU A 150 -32.95 -8.51 -0.65
CA GLU A 150 -32.81 -9.60 0.32
C GLU A 150 -31.96 -10.74 -0.23
N GLU A 151 -32.30 -11.27 -1.41
CA GLU A 151 -31.55 -12.37 -2.05
C GLU A 151 -30.07 -11.99 -2.23
N LEU A 152 -29.79 -10.77 -2.72
CA LEU A 152 -28.42 -10.29 -2.87
C LEU A 152 -27.70 -10.15 -1.52
N GLN A 153 -28.40 -9.75 -0.47
CA GLN A 153 -27.85 -9.67 0.88
C GLN A 153 -27.53 -11.05 1.44
N GLU A 154 -28.40 -12.04 1.26
CA GLU A 154 -28.18 -13.42 1.72
C GLU A 154 -27.02 -14.08 0.97
N ARG A 155 -26.99 -13.96 -0.36
CA ARG A 155 -25.88 -14.47 -1.18
C ARG A 155 -24.55 -13.81 -0.83
N LEU A 156 -24.57 -12.53 -0.49
CA LEU A 156 -23.38 -11.84 0.02
C LEU A 156 -22.96 -12.39 1.38
N ALA A 157 -23.91 -12.63 2.30
CA ALA A 157 -23.63 -13.21 3.60
C ALA A 157 -23.03 -14.62 3.48
N GLU A 158 -23.55 -15.45 2.58
CA GLU A 158 -23.00 -16.76 2.26
C GLU A 158 -21.57 -16.65 1.71
N ALA A 159 -21.34 -15.76 0.74
CA ALA A 159 -20.01 -15.52 0.18
C ALA A 159 -19.01 -15.08 1.27
N VAL A 160 -19.43 -14.21 2.20
CA VAL A 160 -18.63 -13.79 3.36
C VAL A 160 -18.39 -14.95 4.33
N GLY A 161 -19.36 -15.85 4.52
CA GLY A 161 -19.17 -17.11 5.25
C GLY A 161 -18.11 -18.00 4.58
N GLY A 162 -18.13 -18.08 3.25
CA GLY A 162 -17.11 -18.77 2.44
C GLY A 162 -15.71 -18.23 2.63
N LEU A 163 -15.54 -16.92 2.87
CA LEU A 163 -14.24 -16.33 3.20
C LEU A 163 -13.65 -16.94 4.47
N LYS A 164 -14.47 -17.16 5.51
CA LYS A 164 -14.02 -17.74 6.79
C LYS A 164 -13.58 -19.20 6.65
N THR A 165 -14.17 -19.94 5.70
CA THR A 165 -13.84 -21.35 5.41
C THR A 165 -12.79 -21.52 4.30
N GLN A 166 -12.03 -20.46 4.00
CA GLN A 166 -10.98 -20.41 2.97
C GLN A 166 -11.42 -20.72 1.54
N LYS A 167 -12.73 -20.67 1.23
CA LYS A 167 -13.25 -20.83 -0.14
C LYS A 167 -13.14 -19.53 -0.96
N LEU A 168 -11.94 -18.94 -1.02
CA LEU A 168 -11.72 -17.57 -1.54
C LEU A 168 -12.15 -17.38 -3.00
N GLN A 169 -11.88 -18.36 -3.87
CA GLN A 169 -12.21 -18.29 -5.29
C GLN A 169 -13.72 -18.32 -5.54
N ALA A 170 -14.44 -19.21 -4.86
CA ALA A 170 -15.89 -19.31 -4.96
C ALA A 170 -16.56 -18.03 -4.41
N SER A 171 -16.13 -17.56 -3.24
CA SER A 171 -16.63 -16.30 -2.65
C SER A 171 -16.37 -15.10 -3.57
N GLU A 172 -15.21 -15.02 -4.22
CA GLU A 172 -14.91 -13.96 -5.18
C GLU A 172 -15.85 -13.99 -6.39
N ALA A 173 -16.10 -15.17 -6.96
CA ALA A 173 -17.00 -15.33 -8.10
C ALA A 173 -18.40 -14.84 -7.73
N THR A 174 -18.94 -15.27 -6.58
CA THR A 174 -20.24 -14.81 -6.07
C THR A 174 -20.26 -13.29 -5.88
N MET A 175 -19.24 -12.69 -5.25
CA MET A 175 -19.16 -11.24 -5.06
C MET A 175 -19.06 -10.47 -6.39
N LYS A 176 -18.40 -11.01 -7.41
CA LYS A 176 -18.34 -10.41 -8.76
C LYS A 176 -19.70 -10.42 -9.45
N GLU A 177 -20.45 -11.51 -9.32
CA GLU A 177 -21.81 -11.58 -9.87
C GLU A 177 -22.74 -10.59 -9.15
N ILE A 178 -22.71 -10.53 -7.81
CA ILE A 178 -23.46 -9.53 -7.03
C ILE A 178 -23.07 -8.11 -7.47
N ALA A 179 -21.77 -7.84 -7.67
CA ALA A 179 -21.31 -6.53 -8.16
C ALA A 179 -21.87 -6.18 -9.55
N LYS A 180 -21.94 -7.15 -10.47
CA LYS A 180 -22.53 -6.94 -11.80
C LYS A 180 -24.02 -6.62 -11.71
N THR A 181 -24.77 -7.31 -10.86
CA THR A 181 -26.20 -7.05 -10.63
C THR A 181 -26.40 -5.65 -10.02
N LEU A 182 -25.67 -5.32 -8.95
CA LEU A 182 -25.79 -4.03 -8.26
C LEU A 182 -25.36 -2.82 -9.11
N ARG A 183 -24.50 -3.01 -10.12
CA ARG A 183 -24.13 -1.93 -11.07
C ARG A 183 -25.28 -1.49 -11.96
N LYS A 184 -26.22 -2.39 -12.24
CA LYS A 184 -27.42 -2.09 -13.05
C LYS A 184 -28.53 -1.42 -12.22
N ARG A 185 -28.35 -1.31 -10.90
CA ARG A 185 -29.35 -0.79 -9.96
C ARG A 185 -28.87 0.49 -9.32
N GLN A 186 -29.70 1.53 -9.35
CA GLN A 186 -29.40 2.85 -8.81
C GLN A 186 -30.27 3.21 -7.61
N GLU A 187 -31.26 2.37 -7.29
CA GLU A 187 -32.25 2.59 -6.26
C GLU A 187 -31.61 2.63 -4.86
N PRO A 188 -32.06 3.54 -3.95
CA PRO A 188 -31.49 3.71 -2.61
C PRO A 188 -31.51 2.44 -1.74
N ILE A 189 -32.51 1.58 -1.93
CA ILE A 189 -32.66 0.30 -1.24
C ILE A 189 -31.42 -0.60 -1.34
N PHE A 190 -30.64 -0.49 -2.43
CA PHE A 190 -29.42 -1.27 -2.64
C PHE A 190 -28.16 -0.66 -2.01
N ALA A 191 -28.23 0.56 -1.45
CA ALA A 191 -27.06 1.25 -0.91
C ALA A 191 -26.38 0.46 0.22
N VAL A 192 -27.17 -0.17 1.09
CA VAL A 192 -26.66 -1.00 2.20
C VAL A 192 -25.92 -2.23 1.65
N VAL A 193 -26.49 -2.94 0.68
CA VAL A 193 -25.83 -4.11 0.05
C VAL A 193 -24.55 -3.69 -0.66
N LYS A 194 -24.56 -2.56 -1.40
CA LYS A 194 -23.35 -2.01 -2.05
C LYS A 194 -22.24 -1.72 -1.05
N LYS A 195 -22.57 -1.09 0.08
CA LYS A 195 -21.61 -0.80 1.15
C LYS A 195 -21.05 -2.09 1.76
N LYS A 196 -21.91 -3.07 2.08
CA LYS A 196 -21.49 -4.38 2.60
C LYS A 196 -20.59 -5.12 1.61
N LEU A 197 -20.91 -5.08 0.31
CA LEU A 197 -20.12 -5.68 -0.75
C LEU A 197 -18.73 -5.04 -0.81
N ALA A 198 -18.63 -3.71 -0.81
CA ALA A 198 -17.34 -3.01 -0.85
C ALA A 198 -16.45 -3.40 0.35
N THR A 199 -16.99 -3.41 1.57
CA THR A 199 -16.27 -3.88 2.76
C THR A 199 -15.84 -5.34 2.63
N SER A 200 -16.70 -6.19 2.07
CA SER A 200 -16.41 -7.62 1.88
C SER A 200 -15.34 -7.87 0.81
N GLN A 201 -15.29 -7.04 -0.22
CA GLN A 201 -14.26 -7.08 -1.26
C GLN A 201 -12.88 -6.69 -0.70
N VAL A 202 -12.84 -5.68 0.18
CA VAL A 202 -11.61 -5.33 0.92
C VAL A 202 -11.15 -6.52 1.76
N LYS A 203 -12.06 -7.17 2.49
CA LYS A 203 -11.75 -8.35 3.29
C LYS A 203 -11.23 -9.51 2.44
N LEU A 204 -11.87 -9.81 1.31
CA LEU A 204 -11.41 -10.82 0.36
C LEU A 204 -10.00 -10.50 -0.14
N ALA A 205 -9.73 -9.25 -0.54
CA ALA A 205 -8.41 -8.83 -1.00
C ALA A 205 -7.34 -9.02 0.09
N VAL A 206 -7.65 -8.63 1.34
CA VAL A 206 -6.81 -8.87 2.51
C VAL A 206 -6.53 -10.37 2.70
N MET A 207 -7.55 -11.23 2.63
CA MET A 207 -7.38 -12.67 2.82
C MET A 207 -6.55 -13.32 1.71
N LYS A 208 -6.75 -12.91 0.45
CA LYS A 208 -5.93 -13.37 -0.68
C LYS A 208 -4.46 -13.03 -0.46
N VAL A 209 -4.17 -11.77 -0.13
CA VAL A 209 -2.80 -11.33 0.13
C VAL A 209 -2.20 -12.10 1.30
N LYS A 210 -2.94 -12.31 2.40
CA LYS A 210 -2.46 -13.15 3.52
C LYS A 210 -2.14 -14.59 3.09
N SER A 211 -2.99 -15.22 2.27
CA SER A 211 -2.78 -16.60 1.82
C SER A 211 -1.57 -16.78 0.89
N GLU A 212 -1.20 -15.72 0.18
CA GLU A 212 -0.05 -15.70 -0.71
C GLU A 212 1.22 -15.26 0.00
N LEU A 213 1.11 -14.48 1.09
CA LEU A 213 2.22 -13.81 1.74
C LEU A 213 3.35 -14.76 2.12
N ASP A 214 3.03 -15.95 2.62
CA ASP A 214 4.02 -16.94 3.04
C ASP A 214 4.87 -17.48 1.88
N LYS A 215 4.33 -17.48 0.66
CA LYS A 215 5.01 -17.96 -0.55
C LYS A 215 5.94 -16.90 -1.17
N LEU A 216 5.82 -15.64 -0.76
CA LEU A 216 6.59 -14.54 -1.32
C LEU A 216 7.91 -14.36 -0.57
N ASN A 217 9.02 -14.57 -1.26
CA ASN A 217 10.38 -14.52 -0.69
C ASN A 217 11.29 -13.47 -1.34
N THR A 218 10.73 -12.58 -2.17
CA THR A 218 11.49 -11.53 -2.86
C THR A 218 10.94 -10.16 -2.51
N VAL A 219 11.81 -9.15 -2.46
CA VAL A 219 11.43 -7.76 -2.18
C VAL A 219 10.44 -7.24 -3.23
N SER A 220 10.68 -7.54 -4.51
CA SER A 220 9.82 -7.09 -5.61
C SER A 220 8.39 -7.64 -5.50
N ALA A 221 8.23 -8.95 -5.24
CA ALA A 221 6.89 -9.54 -5.15
C ALA A 221 6.13 -9.05 -3.91
N LEU A 222 6.83 -8.83 -2.79
CA LEU A 222 6.24 -8.25 -1.59
C LEU A 222 5.84 -6.78 -1.79
N ALA A 223 6.64 -6.00 -2.53
CA ALA A 223 6.34 -4.61 -2.86
C ALA A 223 5.09 -4.47 -3.74
N GLU A 224 4.92 -5.34 -4.72
CA GLU A 224 3.71 -5.36 -5.57
C GLU A 224 2.43 -5.62 -4.74
N LYS A 225 2.50 -6.56 -3.79
CA LYS A 225 1.38 -6.80 -2.86
C LYS A 225 1.17 -5.65 -1.89
N LEU A 226 2.24 -4.96 -1.48
CA LEU A 226 2.15 -3.79 -0.63
C LEU A 226 1.36 -2.66 -1.32
N ASP A 227 1.66 -2.35 -2.58
CA ASP A 227 0.92 -1.35 -3.38
C ASP A 227 -0.57 -1.70 -3.52
N THR A 228 -0.87 -2.99 -3.69
CA THR A 228 -2.26 -3.47 -3.75
C THR A 228 -3.00 -3.21 -2.43
N VAL A 229 -2.37 -3.49 -1.29
CA VAL A 229 -2.97 -3.33 0.04
C VAL A 229 -3.01 -1.87 0.48
N GLU A 230 -2.10 -1.03 0.01
CA GLU A 230 -2.04 0.40 0.35
C GLU A 230 -3.27 1.18 -0.16
N LYS A 231 -3.88 0.71 -1.25
CA LYS A 231 -5.13 1.25 -1.80
C LYS A 231 -6.38 0.81 -1.02
N LEU A 232 -6.23 -0.09 -0.04
CA LEU A 232 -7.33 -0.63 0.76
C LEU A 232 -7.43 0.10 2.10
N GLU A 233 -8.66 0.42 2.49
CA GLU A 233 -8.95 1.06 3.78
C GLU A 233 -9.39 0.05 4.84
N GLY A 234 -9.24 0.40 6.11
CA GLY A 234 -9.72 -0.39 7.25
C GLY A 234 -8.64 -1.05 8.09
N GLN A 235 -9.04 -1.58 9.26
CA GLN A 235 -8.11 -2.14 10.24
C GLN A 235 -7.42 -3.43 9.75
N GLU A 236 -8.15 -4.30 9.03
CA GLU A 236 -7.60 -5.54 8.49
C GLU A 236 -6.52 -5.25 7.42
N ALA A 237 -6.74 -4.25 6.56
CA ALA A 237 -5.76 -3.81 5.57
C ALA A 237 -4.50 -3.24 6.23
N LYS A 238 -4.64 -2.40 7.26
CA LYS A 238 -3.50 -1.89 8.06
C LYS A 238 -2.68 -3.02 8.69
N ALA A 239 -3.34 -4.04 9.23
CA ALA A 239 -2.66 -5.19 9.82
C ALA A 239 -1.86 -5.97 8.76
N VAL A 240 -2.43 -6.21 7.58
CA VAL A 240 -1.71 -6.87 6.46
C VAL A 240 -0.55 -6.02 5.97
N LYS A 241 -0.72 -4.70 5.83
CA LYS A 241 0.34 -3.76 5.45
C LYS A 241 1.56 -3.93 6.38
N LYS A 242 1.30 -3.96 7.70
CA LYS A 242 2.36 -4.19 8.70
C LYS A 242 3.02 -5.57 8.55
N GLN A 243 2.26 -6.63 8.27
CA GLN A 243 2.80 -7.97 8.04
C GLN A 243 3.72 -8.00 6.80
N ILE A 244 3.31 -7.39 5.69
CA ILE A 244 4.11 -7.30 4.47
C ILE A 244 5.41 -6.52 4.74
N ILE A 245 5.33 -5.37 5.40
CA ILE A 245 6.50 -4.56 5.77
C ILE A 245 7.47 -5.36 6.65
N ASN A 246 6.97 -6.07 7.65
CA ASN A 246 7.81 -6.92 8.50
C ASN A 246 8.49 -8.04 7.69
N LYS A 247 7.78 -8.64 6.73
CA LYS A 247 8.37 -9.67 5.87
C LYS A 247 9.40 -9.08 4.90
N LEU A 248 9.16 -7.90 4.33
CA LEU A 248 10.13 -7.14 3.53
C LEU A 248 11.42 -6.89 4.31
N VAL A 249 11.31 -6.47 5.57
CA VAL A 249 12.45 -6.31 6.48
C VAL A 249 13.20 -7.63 6.66
N GLY A 250 12.49 -8.74 6.89
CA GLY A 250 13.08 -10.07 7.04
C GLY A 250 13.83 -10.54 5.79
N VAL A 251 13.20 -10.45 4.62
CA VAL A 251 13.79 -10.86 3.33
C VAL A 251 15.01 -10.00 2.98
N SER A 252 14.91 -8.68 3.16
CA SER A 252 16.02 -7.75 2.88
C SER A 252 17.21 -8.01 3.80
N TYR A 253 16.96 -8.26 5.08
CA TYR A 253 17.99 -8.64 6.05
C TYR A 253 18.67 -9.95 5.64
N ALA A 254 17.91 -11.00 5.29
CA ALA A 254 18.47 -12.28 4.89
C ALA A 254 19.28 -12.20 3.59
N ALA A 255 18.82 -11.41 2.61
CA ALA A 255 19.56 -11.17 1.38
C ALA A 255 20.88 -10.44 1.64
N ALA A 256 20.87 -9.40 2.46
CA ALA A 256 22.05 -8.66 2.85
C ALA A 256 23.06 -9.52 3.63
N GLU A 257 22.59 -10.37 4.55
CA GLU A 257 23.43 -11.32 5.29
C GLU A 257 24.12 -12.32 4.37
N LYS A 258 23.43 -12.80 3.32
CA LYS A 258 24.03 -13.68 2.32
C LYS A 258 25.15 -12.96 1.52
N MET A 259 24.93 -11.70 1.15
CA MET A 259 25.92 -10.90 0.42
C MET A 259 27.14 -10.56 1.31
N LEU A 260 26.89 -10.22 2.57
CA LEU A 260 27.93 -9.92 3.56
C LEU A 260 28.86 -11.12 3.79
N LYS A 261 28.30 -12.34 3.89
CA LYS A 261 29.09 -13.59 3.99
C LYS A 261 30.04 -13.80 2.81
N ASN A 262 29.68 -13.28 1.64
CA ASN A 262 30.51 -13.35 0.44
C ASN A 262 31.43 -12.12 0.29
N LYS A 263 31.56 -11.28 1.33
CA LYS A 263 32.30 -10.00 1.32
C LYS A 263 31.78 -8.99 0.28
N ASP A 264 30.56 -9.17 -0.23
CA ASP A 264 29.91 -8.21 -1.11
C ASP A 264 29.21 -7.13 -0.28
N PHE A 265 30.00 -6.19 0.24
CA PHE A 265 29.50 -5.09 1.06
C PHE A 265 28.56 -4.15 0.28
N ALA A 266 28.84 -3.91 -1.00
CA ALA A 266 28.02 -3.05 -1.85
C ALA A 266 26.64 -3.65 -2.08
N GLY A 267 26.58 -4.94 -2.44
CA GLY A 267 25.33 -5.69 -2.58
C GLY A 267 24.57 -5.74 -1.25
N ALA A 268 25.24 -6.03 -0.14
CA ALA A 268 24.61 -6.08 1.18
C ALA A 268 23.95 -4.74 1.55
N LEU A 269 24.64 -3.62 1.34
CA LEU A 269 24.08 -2.28 1.56
C LEU A 269 22.89 -2.01 0.63
N GLN A 270 22.99 -2.36 -0.65
CA GLN A 270 21.89 -2.20 -1.61
C GLN A 270 20.65 -3.01 -1.21
N ALA A 271 20.84 -4.24 -0.72
CA ALA A 271 19.74 -5.08 -0.23
C ALA A 271 19.05 -4.46 1.00
N VAL A 272 19.82 -3.90 1.95
CA VAL A 272 19.26 -3.18 3.09
C VAL A 272 18.53 -1.91 2.66
N ASP A 273 19.09 -1.14 1.74
CA ASP A 273 18.50 0.11 1.25
C ASP A 273 17.18 -0.12 0.51
N LYS A 274 17.10 -1.20 -0.30
CA LYS A 274 15.83 -1.66 -0.89
C LYS A 274 14.80 -2.03 0.17
N GLY A 275 15.19 -2.55 1.33
CA GLY A 275 14.27 -2.79 2.44
C GLY A 275 13.82 -1.50 3.11
N LEU A 276 14.76 -0.57 3.33
CA LEU A 276 14.50 0.74 3.95
C LEU A 276 13.62 1.64 3.08
N SER A 277 13.62 1.50 1.75
CA SER A 277 12.71 2.27 0.89
C SER A 277 11.22 1.99 1.18
N TYR A 278 10.89 0.80 1.67
CA TYR A 278 9.52 0.43 2.08
C TYR A 278 9.31 0.51 3.60
N ALA A 279 10.39 0.42 4.37
CA ALA A 279 10.38 0.37 5.83
C ALA A 279 11.35 1.40 6.41
N ALA A 280 11.16 2.68 6.08
CA ALA A 280 12.10 3.76 6.42
C ALA A 280 12.44 3.84 7.93
N ASN A 281 11.46 3.53 8.78
CA ASN A 281 11.60 3.57 10.25
C ASN A 281 12.03 2.21 10.85
N SER A 282 12.52 1.28 10.04
CA SER A 282 12.97 -0.03 10.51
C SER A 282 14.29 0.10 11.27
N VAL A 283 14.21 0.10 12.61
CA VAL A 283 15.38 0.08 13.50
C VAL A 283 16.28 -1.11 13.18
N LYS A 284 15.70 -2.27 12.84
CA LYS A 284 16.46 -3.48 12.51
C LYS A 284 17.34 -3.28 11.27
N LEU A 285 16.78 -2.75 10.18
CA LEU A 285 17.54 -2.52 8.95
C LEU A 285 18.53 -1.36 9.09
N SER A 286 18.16 -0.27 9.77
CA SER A 286 19.06 0.87 9.95
C SER A 286 20.25 0.53 10.83
N THR A 287 20.05 -0.25 11.89
CA THR A 287 21.14 -0.78 12.73
C THR A 287 22.02 -1.72 11.92
N TYR A 288 21.40 -2.59 11.12
CA TYR A 288 22.16 -3.54 10.31
C TYR A 288 22.98 -2.86 9.22
N LYS A 289 22.46 -1.80 8.59
CA LYS A 289 23.20 -0.94 7.65
C LYS A 289 24.48 -0.39 8.30
N LYS A 290 24.37 0.15 9.52
CA LYS A 290 25.53 0.65 10.27
C LYS A 290 26.55 -0.45 10.55
N ARG A 291 26.08 -1.66 10.90
CA ARG A 291 26.97 -2.82 11.11
C ARG A 291 27.76 -3.16 9.85
N ILE A 292 27.07 -3.28 8.70
CA ILE A 292 27.72 -3.55 7.40
C ILE A 292 28.75 -2.46 7.05
N GLN A 293 28.42 -1.19 7.30
CA GLN A 293 29.36 -0.08 7.06
C GLN A 293 30.60 -0.17 7.96
N GLY A 294 30.43 -0.51 9.24
CA GLY A 294 31.54 -0.72 10.17
C GLY A 294 32.41 -1.92 9.78
N GLU A 295 31.80 -3.04 9.41
CA GLU A 295 32.52 -4.23 8.92
C GLU A 295 33.29 -3.92 7.62
N LYS A 296 32.69 -3.15 6.70
CA LYS A 296 33.36 -2.69 5.47
C LYS A 296 34.60 -1.85 5.79
N GLN A 297 34.46 -0.84 6.64
CA GLN A 297 35.58 0.04 7.03
C GLN A 297 36.70 -0.73 7.73
N ALA A 298 36.35 -1.66 8.62
CA ALA A 298 37.33 -2.51 9.30
C ALA A 298 38.07 -3.41 8.30
N PHE A 299 37.36 -3.97 7.31
CA PHE A 299 37.97 -4.77 6.24
C PHE A 299 38.91 -3.94 5.37
N GLU A 300 38.48 -2.76 4.92
CA GLU A 300 39.30 -1.85 4.10
C GLU A 300 40.57 -1.42 4.85
N LYS A 301 40.44 -1.06 6.12
CA LYS A 301 41.58 -0.69 6.97
C LYS A 301 42.56 -1.85 7.16
N ALA A 302 42.05 -3.05 7.46
CA ALA A 302 42.90 -4.23 7.62
C ALA A 302 43.66 -4.59 6.34
N GLU A 303 43.05 -4.38 5.17
CA GLU A 303 43.73 -4.62 3.90
C GLU A 303 44.78 -3.56 3.60
N GLU A 304 44.51 -2.29 3.91
CA GLU A 304 45.50 -1.20 3.83
C GLU A 304 46.72 -1.48 4.73
N GLU A 305 46.49 -1.89 5.99
CA GLU A 305 47.56 -2.27 6.92
C GLU A 305 48.39 -3.45 6.39
N ARG A 306 47.76 -4.44 5.74
CA ARG A 306 48.47 -5.57 5.13
C ARG A 306 49.32 -5.15 3.94
N ILE A 307 48.83 -4.24 3.11
CA ILE A 307 49.59 -3.70 1.97
C ILE A 307 50.80 -2.91 2.48
N GLN A 308 50.60 -2.01 3.46
CA GLN A 308 51.70 -1.23 4.04
C GLN A 308 52.77 -2.11 4.68
N LEU A 309 52.37 -3.17 5.39
CA LEU A 309 53.33 -4.12 5.97
C LEU A 309 54.12 -4.84 4.87
N ALA A 310 53.45 -5.30 3.81
CA ALA A 310 54.10 -5.95 2.68
C ALA A 310 55.06 -5.00 1.94
N GLU A 311 54.69 -3.72 1.78
CA GLU A 311 55.55 -2.70 1.19
C GLU A 311 56.79 -2.42 2.05
N GLN A 312 56.63 -2.30 3.37
CA GLN A 312 57.75 -2.11 4.30
C GLN A 312 58.70 -3.30 4.30
N GLN A 313 58.17 -4.53 4.30
CA GLN A 313 58.98 -5.74 4.21
C GLN A 313 59.73 -5.80 2.88
N ALA A 314 59.06 -5.54 1.76
CA ALA A 314 59.71 -5.50 0.45
C ALA A 314 60.80 -4.43 0.37
N ALA A 315 60.59 -3.25 0.96
CA ALA A 315 61.59 -2.18 1.01
C ALA A 315 62.79 -2.55 1.90
N GLN A 316 62.55 -3.21 3.04
CA GLN A 316 63.62 -3.69 3.92
C GLN A 316 64.46 -4.79 3.26
N GLU A 317 63.80 -5.70 2.54
CA GLU A 317 64.47 -6.72 1.74
C GLU A 317 65.29 -6.10 0.60
N ASP A 318 64.75 -5.15 -0.17
CA ASP A 318 65.50 -4.45 -1.22
C ASP A 318 66.70 -3.68 -0.66
N LEU A 319 66.55 -3.02 0.49
CA LEU A 319 67.67 -2.36 1.16
C LEU A 319 68.75 -3.37 1.55
N ASN A 320 68.37 -4.47 2.21
CA ASN A 320 69.31 -5.53 2.60
C ASN A 320 70.04 -6.10 1.37
N ASN A 321 69.31 -6.36 0.30
CA ASN A 321 69.85 -6.88 -0.96
C ASN A 321 70.86 -5.91 -1.61
N ARG A 322 70.71 -4.59 -1.39
CA ARG A 322 71.62 -3.57 -1.94
C ARG A 322 72.79 -3.22 -1.05
N THR A 323 72.72 -3.47 0.26
CA THR A 323 73.76 -3.00 1.20
C THR A 323 74.44 -4.09 2.00
N ALA A 324 73.80 -5.25 2.20
CA ALA A 324 74.27 -6.31 3.11
C ALA A 324 73.94 -7.71 2.56
N ALA A 325 74.04 -7.88 1.24
CA ALA A 325 73.78 -9.14 0.54
C ALA A 325 74.90 -10.16 0.67
N VAL A 326 76.08 -9.73 1.12
CA VAL A 326 77.29 -10.52 1.08
C VAL A 326 77.94 -10.53 2.47
N ASP A 327 78.09 -11.72 3.04
CA ASP A 327 78.82 -11.94 4.28
C ASP A 327 80.14 -12.68 3.97
N VAL A 328 81.26 -12.19 4.49
CA VAL A 328 82.60 -12.73 4.19
C VAL A 328 83.18 -13.33 5.46
N THR A 329 83.47 -14.63 5.43
CA THR A 329 83.97 -15.39 6.58
C THR A 329 85.25 -16.16 6.24
N ASP A 330 85.91 -16.69 7.27
CA ASP A 330 87.02 -17.64 7.14
C ASP A 330 88.22 -17.14 6.33
N ILE A 331 88.52 -15.83 6.41
CA ILE A 331 89.68 -15.25 5.74
C ILE A 331 90.96 -15.86 6.33
N LYS A 332 91.74 -16.51 5.45
CA LYS A 332 93.04 -17.10 5.72
C LYS A 332 94.10 -16.41 4.89
N VAL A 333 95.19 -16.03 5.55
CA VAL A 333 96.35 -15.37 4.96
C VAL A 333 97.57 -16.23 5.23
N ILE A 334 98.24 -16.69 4.17
CA ILE A 334 99.42 -17.55 4.26
C ILE A 334 100.56 -16.87 3.51
N LEU A 335 101.67 -16.63 4.21
CA LEU A 335 102.91 -16.17 3.59
C LEU A 335 103.63 -17.38 3.00
N ASP A 336 103.98 -17.33 1.73
CA ASP A 336 104.72 -18.40 1.06
C ASP A 336 106.25 -18.19 1.14
N ASP A 337 106.99 -19.22 0.70
CA ASP A 337 108.46 -19.22 0.73
C ASP A 337 109.09 -18.16 -0.19
N TYR A 338 108.31 -17.53 -1.09
CA TYR A 338 108.75 -16.48 -2.00
C TYR A 338 108.48 -15.07 -1.46
N GLY A 339 107.82 -14.96 -0.30
CA GLY A 339 107.47 -13.69 0.32
C GLY A 339 106.14 -13.11 -0.16
N ASP A 340 105.30 -13.90 -0.81
CA ASP A 340 103.98 -13.49 -1.31
C ASP A 340 102.89 -13.95 -0.34
N LEU A 341 101.81 -13.17 -0.25
CA LEU A 341 100.64 -13.51 0.55
C LEU A 341 99.60 -14.20 -0.31
N GLN A 342 99.26 -15.44 0.03
CA GLN A 342 98.08 -16.13 -0.46
C GLN A 342 96.90 -15.84 0.46
N ILE A 343 95.84 -15.26 -0.09
CA ILE A 343 94.64 -14.85 0.65
C ILE A 343 93.46 -15.64 0.12
N SER A 344 92.74 -16.33 1.00
CA SER A 344 91.55 -17.10 0.66
C SER A 344 90.45 -16.92 1.69
N GLY A 345 89.20 -17.12 1.31
CA GLY A 345 88.08 -17.09 2.26
C GLY A 345 86.76 -17.51 1.61
N THR A 346 85.70 -17.45 2.41
CA THR A 346 84.35 -17.86 2.02
C THR A 346 83.44 -16.64 1.96
N VAL A 347 82.50 -16.66 1.03
CA VAL A 347 81.46 -15.66 0.86
C VAL A 347 80.10 -16.33 0.91
N ASN A 348 79.16 -15.78 1.67
CA ASN A 348 77.78 -16.26 1.78
C ASN A 348 76.81 -15.22 1.22
N ASN A 349 75.84 -15.67 0.41
CA ASN A 349 74.74 -14.82 -0.03
C ASN A 349 73.63 -14.73 1.03
N THR A 350 73.55 -13.58 1.69
CA THR A 350 72.53 -13.25 2.70
C THR A 350 71.36 -12.44 2.13
N ALA A 351 71.35 -12.13 0.82
CA ALA A 351 70.23 -11.45 0.15
C ALA A 351 69.05 -12.39 -0.07
N THR A 352 67.83 -11.86 -0.17
CA THR A 352 66.64 -12.65 -0.53
C THR A 352 66.56 -13.03 -2.02
N ARG A 353 67.61 -12.73 -2.79
CA ARG A 353 67.72 -12.96 -4.24
C ARG A 353 69.10 -13.50 -4.62
N PRO A 354 69.23 -14.11 -5.80
CA PRO A 354 70.52 -14.50 -6.33
C PRO A 354 71.39 -13.26 -6.56
N ILE A 355 72.68 -13.38 -6.23
CA ILE A 355 73.69 -12.37 -6.51
C ILE A 355 74.74 -12.95 -7.45
N TYR A 356 75.36 -12.10 -8.27
CA TYR A 356 76.40 -12.52 -9.20
C TYR A 356 77.50 -11.48 -9.34
N SER A 357 78.63 -11.90 -9.93
CA SER A 357 79.81 -11.06 -10.17
C SER A 357 80.33 -10.39 -8.89
N ILE A 358 80.45 -11.18 -7.82
CA ILE A 358 80.90 -10.69 -6.52
C ILE A 358 82.40 -10.43 -6.56
N ASN A 359 82.81 -9.19 -6.28
CA ASN A 359 84.20 -8.77 -6.21
C ASN A 359 84.51 -8.13 -4.85
N LEU A 360 85.60 -8.56 -4.24
CA LEU A 360 86.12 -8.11 -2.96
C LEU A 360 87.31 -7.18 -3.20
N ASN A 361 87.34 -6.03 -2.52
CA ASN A 361 88.55 -5.23 -2.33
C ASN A 361 89.10 -5.50 -0.93
N LEU A 362 90.35 -5.96 -0.86
CA LEU A 362 91.01 -6.42 0.35
C LEU A 362 92.20 -5.49 0.66
N ALA A 363 92.19 -4.85 1.83
CA ALA A 363 93.33 -4.09 2.33
C ALA A 363 94.22 -4.96 3.21
N ILE A 364 95.52 -4.75 3.07
CA ILE A 364 96.58 -5.54 3.68
C ILE A 364 97.34 -4.64 4.64
N TYR A 365 97.57 -5.13 5.86
CA TYR A 365 98.23 -4.41 6.94
C TYR A 365 99.33 -5.26 7.56
N ASP A 366 100.43 -4.62 7.97
CA ASP A 366 101.49 -5.29 8.73
C ASP A 366 101.03 -5.67 10.15
N ALA A 367 101.89 -6.35 10.90
CA ALA A 367 101.61 -6.72 12.30
C ALA A 367 101.47 -5.51 13.25
N ALA A 368 101.99 -4.34 12.88
CA ALA A 368 101.87 -3.08 13.62
C ALA A 368 100.61 -2.27 13.23
N GLY A 369 99.87 -2.71 12.22
CA GLY A 369 98.67 -2.06 11.69
C GLY A 369 98.93 -1.02 10.59
N SER A 370 100.15 -0.93 10.04
CA SER A 370 100.46 -0.03 8.91
C SER A 370 99.92 -0.60 7.61
N TYR A 371 99.35 0.27 6.77
CA TYR A 371 98.82 -0.12 5.46
C TYR A 371 99.95 -0.51 4.49
N LEU A 372 99.87 -1.73 3.94
CA LEU A 372 100.82 -2.30 2.99
C LEU A 372 100.34 -2.25 1.53
N GLY A 373 99.02 -2.23 1.32
CA GLY A 373 98.41 -2.18 0.00
C GLY A 373 97.01 -2.77 -0.07
N GLU A 374 96.50 -2.89 -1.29
CA GLU A 374 95.17 -3.43 -1.60
C GLU A 374 95.26 -4.43 -2.76
N THR A 375 94.40 -5.44 -2.75
CA THR A 375 94.22 -6.41 -3.85
C THR A 375 92.75 -6.73 -4.05
N TYR A 376 92.43 -7.30 -5.22
CA TYR A 376 91.07 -7.69 -5.57
C TYR A 376 90.95 -9.21 -5.65
N ALA A 377 89.78 -9.72 -5.26
CA ALA A 377 89.43 -11.12 -5.43
C ALA A 377 88.01 -11.27 -5.98
N SER A 378 87.85 -12.16 -6.96
CA SER A 378 86.53 -12.55 -7.46
C SER A 378 86.08 -13.85 -6.81
N VAL A 379 84.80 -13.95 -6.50
CA VAL A 379 84.21 -15.14 -5.86
C VAL A 379 83.82 -16.18 -6.92
N PHE A 380 84.03 -17.45 -6.60
CA PHE A 380 83.58 -18.60 -7.38
C PHE A 380 82.63 -19.49 -6.53
N PRO A 381 81.49 -19.96 -7.06
CA PRO A 381 81.00 -19.76 -8.41
C PRO A 381 80.54 -18.31 -8.69
N TYR A 382 80.44 -17.94 -9.97
CA TYR A 382 80.13 -16.57 -10.41
C TYR A 382 78.76 -16.06 -9.95
N ARG A 383 77.83 -16.97 -9.63
CA ARG A 383 76.47 -16.70 -9.16
C ARG A 383 76.21 -17.54 -7.91
N LEU A 384 75.62 -16.93 -6.89
CA LEU A 384 75.21 -17.58 -5.65
C LEU A 384 73.70 -17.42 -5.49
N GLU A 385 72.98 -18.54 -5.33
CA GLU A 385 71.58 -18.51 -4.91
C GLU A 385 71.45 -18.03 -3.45
N PHE A 386 70.23 -17.79 -2.99
CA PHE A 386 69.99 -17.41 -1.60
C PHE A 386 70.52 -18.48 -0.63
N GLY A 387 71.38 -18.06 0.30
CA GLY A 387 71.99 -18.92 1.33
C GLY A 387 73.10 -19.83 0.80
N GLU A 388 73.52 -19.67 -0.46
CA GLU A 388 74.68 -20.39 -0.99
C GLU A 388 76.01 -19.71 -0.67
N PHE A 389 77.06 -20.53 -0.67
CA PHE A 389 78.43 -20.13 -0.38
C PHE A 389 79.28 -20.18 -1.66
N GLY A 390 80.21 -19.23 -1.76
CA GLY A 390 81.30 -19.24 -2.72
C GLY A 390 82.65 -19.05 -2.03
N GLU A 391 83.72 -19.28 -2.76
CA GLU A 391 85.09 -19.13 -2.27
C GLU A 391 85.84 -18.12 -3.12
N PHE A 392 86.82 -17.43 -2.53
CA PHE A 392 87.73 -16.57 -3.27
C PHE A 392 89.18 -16.92 -2.93
N THR A 393 90.07 -16.67 -3.87
CA THR A 393 91.52 -16.78 -3.65
C THR A 393 92.22 -15.70 -4.47
N THR A 394 93.20 -15.03 -3.88
CA THR A 394 94.03 -14.03 -4.54
C THR A 394 95.43 -14.02 -3.92
N ALA A 395 96.38 -13.39 -4.60
CA ALA A 395 97.75 -13.24 -4.13
C ALA A 395 98.15 -11.77 -4.09
N TYR A 396 99.02 -11.40 -3.15
CA TYR A 396 99.65 -10.08 -3.10
C TYR A 396 101.16 -10.24 -2.93
N TYR A 397 101.90 -9.68 -3.88
CA TYR A 397 103.30 -10.01 -4.11
C TYR A 397 104.26 -9.11 -3.34
N GLY A 398 105.36 -9.69 -2.85
CA GLY A 398 106.52 -8.96 -2.32
C GLY A 398 106.33 -8.31 -0.95
N VAL A 399 105.61 -8.97 -0.03
CA VAL A 399 105.41 -8.50 1.35
C VAL A 399 106.54 -8.95 2.27
N TYR A 400 107.03 -10.18 2.11
CA TYR A 400 108.13 -10.79 2.90
C TYR A 400 107.92 -10.83 4.43
N GLU A 401 106.72 -10.50 4.92
CA GLU A 401 106.36 -10.52 6.33
C GLU A 401 104.90 -10.97 6.51
N HIS A 402 104.56 -11.40 7.74
CA HIS A 402 103.19 -11.75 8.07
C HIS A 402 102.29 -10.50 8.10
N ALA A 403 101.14 -10.59 7.45
CA ALA A 403 100.18 -9.50 7.34
C ALA A 403 98.76 -9.92 7.73
N GLN A 404 97.94 -8.93 8.06
CA GLN A 404 96.52 -9.07 8.30
C GLN A 404 95.75 -8.50 7.11
N VAL A 405 94.59 -9.11 6.80
CA VAL A 405 93.75 -8.70 5.68
C VAL A 405 92.37 -8.30 6.19
N SER A 406 91.87 -7.18 5.70
CA SER A 406 90.53 -6.65 5.96
C SER A 406 89.77 -6.44 4.66
N VAL A 407 88.48 -6.73 4.65
CA VAL A 407 87.60 -6.44 3.52
C VAL A 407 87.23 -4.97 3.57
N VAL A 408 87.63 -4.20 2.55
CA VAL A 408 87.34 -2.76 2.45
C VAL A 408 85.98 -2.53 1.80
N ASN A 409 85.73 -3.24 0.70
CA ASN A 409 84.52 -3.06 -0.09
C ASN A 409 84.14 -4.37 -0.78
N VAL A 410 82.84 -4.59 -0.93
CA VAL A 410 82.29 -5.72 -1.68
C VAL A 410 81.32 -5.16 -2.70
N THR A 411 81.43 -5.62 -3.94
CA THR A 411 80.52 -5.22 -5.03
C THR A 411 79.88 -6.46 -5.64
N TRP A 412 78.60 -6.38 -5.94
CA TRP A 412 77.80 -7.46 -6.52
C TRP A 412 76.69 -6.87 -7.39
N TYR A 413 76.07 -7.71 -8.21
CA TYR A 413 74.84 -7.38 -8.91
C TYR A 413 73.70 -8.27 -8.42
N LEU A 414 72.51 -7.69 -8.37
CA LEU A 414 71.25 -8.39 -8.07
C LEU A 414 70.59 -8.81 -9.37
N GLU A 415 69.93 -9.96 -9.34
CA GLU A 415 69.04 -10.44 -10.42
C GLU A 415 67.61 -9.90 -10.30
#